data_AF-A0A267EDN8-F1
#
_entry.id   AF-A0A267EDN8-F1
#
_cell.length_a   1.000
_cell.length_b   1.000
_cell.length_c   1.000
_cell.angle_alpha   90.00
_cell.angle_beta   90.00
_cell.angle_gamma   90.00
#
_symmetry.space_group_name_H-M   'P 1'
#
loop_
_entity.id
_entity.type
_entity.pdbx_description
1 polymer ?
#
loop_
_entity_poly.entity_id
_entity_poly.type
_entity_poly.pdbx_seq_one_letter_code
_entity_poly.pdbx_strand_id
1 'polypeptide(L)'
;MTRRILIAVDGSDHSHRAVAFYADNMNKSSDVLIFTYAIEPPALPRGTGASLMANSEVYANMMKDAMKAGSQIGKAVRERCRQLGVSNETKFVERVTNNPGQSIVEVAKEENVSIIIMGNRGMGTLRRTFLGSVSDYVLHHAHRPVLIIPPEKPASRKSSVDNRKSSADARKASTDKKPTGAGV
;
A
#
# COMPACT_ATOMS: atom_id res chain seq x y z
N MET A 1 3.12 -25.39 10.64
CA MET A 1 4.37 -24.62 10.84
C MET A 1 4.02 -23.15 10.84
N THR A 2 4.40 -22.41 11.89
CA THR A 2 4.18 -20.97 12.03
C THR A 2 5.01 -20.22 10.98
N ARG A 3 4.37 -19.40 10.14
CA ARG A 3 5.08 -18.54 9.17
C ARG A 3 5.32 -17.18 9.79
N ARG A 4 6.45 -16.57 9.45
CA ARG A 4 6.75 -15.18 9.80
C ARG A 4 6.60 -14.34 8.53
N ILE A 5 5.66 -13.41 8.52
CA ILE A 5 5.31 -12.63 7.34
C ILE A 5 5.83 -11.21 7.54
N LEU A 6 6.80 -10.78 6.72
CA LEU A 6 7.25 -9.40 6.75
C LEU A 6 6.34 -8.55 5.86
N ILE A 7 5.81 -7.45 6.38
CA ILE A 7 5.07 -6.46 5.61
C ILE A 7 5.76 -5.10 5.79
N ALA A 8 6.32 -4.54 4.71
CA ALA A 8 6.92 -3.21 4.76
C ALA A 8 5.82 -2.14 4.75
N VAL A 9 5.89 -1.21 5.69
CA VAL A 9 4.90 -0.14 5.84
C VAL A 9 5.57 1.22 5.90
N ASP A 10 4.94 2.23 5.29
CA ASP A 10 5.40 3.63 5.28
C ASP A 10 4.25 4.61 5.56
N GLY A 11 3.09 4.11 5.98
CA GLY A 11 1.87 4.91 6.20
C GLY A 11 1.13 5.30 4.91
N SER A 12 1.62 4.92 3.74
CA SER A 12 0.93 5.18 2.47
C SER A 12 -0.22 4.20 2.24
N ASP A 13 -1.17 4.60 1.38
CA ASP A 13 -2.23 3.71 0.87
C ASP A 13 -1.67 2.43 0.26
N HIS A 14 -0.47 2.49 -0.32
CA HIS A 14 0.17 1.33 -0.94
C HIS A 14 0.56 0.29 0.10
N SER A 15 1.11 0.72 1.23
CA SER A 15 1.39 -0.17 2.34
C SER A 15 0.11 -0.70 3.00
N HIS A 16 -0.92 0.13 3.15
CA HIS A 16 -2.21 -0.32 3.68
C HIS A 16 -2.89 -1.36 2.79
N ARG A 17 -2.79 -1.24 1.46
CA ARG A 17 -3.23 -2.28 0.53
C ARG A 17 -2.47 -3.59 0.69
N ALA A 18 -1.18 -3.54 0.99
CA ALA A 18 -0.41 -4.76 1.24
C ALA A 18 -0.90 -5.51 2.50
N VAL A 19 -1.25 -4.77 3.55
CA VAL A 19 -1.87 -5.33 4.77
C VAL A 19 -3.24 -5.95 4.46
N ALA A 20 -4.08 -5.23 3.71
CA ALA A 20 -5.39 -5.73 3.29
C ALA A 20 -5.28 -6.99 2.44
N PHE A 21 -4.37 -7.01 1.46
CA PHE A 21 -4.14 -8.18 0.63
C PHE A 21 -3.75 -9.40 1.45
N TYR A 22 -2.85 -9.25 2.43
CA TYR A 22 -2.50 -10.34 3.34
C TYR A 22 -3.75 -10.85 4.08
N ALA A 23 -4.54 -9.93 4.66
CA ALA A 23 -5.74 -10.28 5.43
C ALA A 23 -6.73 -11.10 4.59
N ASP A 24 -6.99 -10.68 3.36
CA ASP A 24 -8.02 -11.27 2.50
C ASP A 24 -7.58 -12.58 1.84
N ASN A 25 -6.28 -12.75 1.55
CA ASN A 25 -5.81 -13.81 0.64
C ASN A 25 -4.82 -14.80 1.28
N MET A 26 -4.12 -14.39 2.33
CA MET A 26 -3.00 -15.16 2.86
C MET A 26 -3.14 -15.52 4.33
N ASN A 27 -4.04 -14.86 5.05
CA ASN A 27 -4.12 -14.92 6.50
C ASN A 27 -4.31 -16.35 7.02
N LYS A 28 -3.41 -16.75 7.93
CA LYS A 28 -3.59 -17.94 8.76
C LYS A 28 -3.42 -17.52 10.21
N SER A 29 -4.29 -17.99 11.10
CA SER A 29 -4.24 -17.66 12.53
C SER A 29 -2.91 -18.03 13.19
N SER A 30 -2.16 -18.98 12.63
CA SER A 30 -0.83 -19.40 13.08
C SER A 30 0.32 -18.52 12.60
N ASP A 31 0.09 -17.48 11.80
CA ASP A 31 1.16 -16.61 11.31
C ASP A 31 1.55 -15.57 12.37
N VAL A 32 2.83 -15.17 12.35
CA VAL A 32 3.35 -14.00 13.07
C VAL A 32 3.63 -12.90 12.05
N LEU A 33 3.04 -11.73 12.27
CA LEU A 33 3.22 -10.57 11.38
C LEU A 33 4.33 -9.67 11.89
N ILE A 34 5.34 -9.49 11.05
CA ILE A 34 6.41 -8.54 11.27
C ILE A 34 6.13 -7.34 10.37
N PHE A 35 5.88 -6.18 10.98
CA PHE A 35 5.79 -4.92 10.27
C PHE A 35 7.13 -4.20 10.39
N THR A 36 7.65 -3.67 9.30
CA THR A 36 8.88 -2.87 9.32
C THR A 36 8.67 -1.49 8.74
N TYR A 37 9.25 -0.49 9.39
CA TYR A 37 9.25 0.91 8.97
C TYR A 37 10.67 1.47 9.02
N ALA A 38 11.07 2.15 7.94
CA ALA A 38 12.32 2.89 7.87
C ALA A 38 12.07 4.33 8.33
N ILE A 39 12.71 4.72 9.43
CA ILE A 39 12.77 6.11 9.87
C ILE A 39 13.90 6.78 9.07
N GLU A 40 13.53 7.53 8.05
CA GLU A 40 14.48 8.30 7.27
C GLU A 40 14.90 9.56 8.05
N PRO A 41 16.18 9.75 8.38
CA PRO A 41 16.63 10.95 9.05
C PRO A 41 16.48 12.17 8.11
N PRO A 42 16.23 13.37 8.66
CA PRO A 42 16.15 14.59 7.86
C PRO A 42 17.40 14.79 7.02
N ALA A 43 17.21 15.19 5.75
CA ALA A 43 18.32 15.48 4.87
C ALA A 43 19.16 16.64 5.42
N LEU A 44 20.46 16.41 5.57
CA LEU A 44 21.43 17.45 5.88
C LEU A 44 22.01 18.04 4.58
N PRO A 45 22.18 19.37 4.49
CA PRO A 45 22.95 19.98 3.42
C PRO A 45 24.36 19.39 3.35
N ARG A 46 24.89 19.19 2.15
CA ARG A 46 26.29 18.76 1.95
C ARG A 46 27.21 19.97 2.08
N GLY A 47 28.28 19.86 2.86
CA GLY A 47 29.35 20.87 2.94
C GLY A 47 29.70 21.33 4.36
N THR A 48 30.49 22.40 4.43
CA THR A 48 30.93 23.03 5.69
C THR A 48 29.72 23.52 6.47
N GLY A 49 29.53 22.99 7.69
CA GLY A 49 28.36 23.28 8.55
C GLY A 49 27.43 22.09 8.79
N ALA A 50 27.55 20.99 8.02
CA ALA A 50 26.73 19.79 8.22
C ALA A 50 26.87 19.22 9.64
N SER A 51 28.09 19.17 10.17
CA SER A 51 28.35 18.70 11.55
C SER A 51 27.76 19.63 12.62
N LEU A 52 27.67 20.94 12.37
CA LEU A 52 27.04 21.87 13.31
C LEU A 52 25.52 21.71 13.28
N MET A 53 24.93 21.57 12.10
CA MET A 53 23.48 21.34 11.97
C MET A 53 23.05 19.99 12.55
N ALA A 54 23.83 18.92 12.37
CA ALA A 54 23.53 17.61 12.95
C ALA A 54 23.48 17.63 14.50
N ASN A 55 24.23 18.53 15.13
CA ASN A 55 24.26 18.72 16.58
C ASN A 55 23.30 19.82 17.08
N SER A 56 22.47 20.40 16.19
CA SER A 56 21.53 21.46 16.55
C SER A 56 20.26 20.92 17.19
N GLU A 57 19.63 21.74 18.05
CA GLU A 57 18.31 21.44 18.60
C GLU A 57 17.24 21.29 17.51
N VAL A 58 17.37 22.03 16.41
CA VAL A 58 16.47 21.95 15.26
C VAL A 58 16.49 20.55 14.66
N TYR A 59 17.68 20.00 14.39
CA TYR A 59 17.82 18.65 13.87
C TYR A 59 17.31 17.60 14.87
N ALA A 60 17.60 17.77 16.17
CA ALA A 60 17.08 16.89 17.21
C ALA A 60 15.54 16.88 17.25
N ASN A 61 14.88 18.03 17.07
CA ASN A 61 13.43 18.11 17.02
C ASN A 61 12.86 17.45 15.75
N MET A 62 13.48 17.67 14.59
CA MET A 62 13.07 16.99 13.35
C MET A 62 13.21 15.47 13.46
N MET A 63 14.27 14.97 14.10
CA MET A 63 14.43 13.54 14.41
C MET A 63 13.34 13.03 15.34
N LYS A 64 12.98 13.78 16.39
CA LYS A 64 11.87 13.43 17.29
C LYS A 64 10.54 13.35 16.52
N ASP A 65 10.28 14.26 15.59
CA ASP A 65 9.08 14.25 14.77
C ASP A 65 9.04 13.02 13.84
N ALA A 66 10.17 12.65 13.23
CA ALA A 66 10.28 11.44 12.42
C ALA A 66 10.03 10.16 13.23
N MET A 67 10.58 10.06 14.45
CA MET A 67 10.30 8.96 15.37
C MET A 67 8.83 8.92 15.81
N LYS A 68 8.24 10.09 16.08
CA LYS A 68 6.82 10.21 16.44
C LYS A 68 5.93 9.73 15.30
N ALA A 69 6.25 10.07 14.05
CA ALA A 69 5.55 9.59 12.87
C ALA A 69 5.61 8.05 12.75
N GLY A 70 6.78 7.45 12.98
CA GLY A 70 6.93 5.99 13.02
C GLY A 70 6.04 5.33 14.06
N SER A 71 6.00 5.88 15.27
CA SER A 71 5.09 5.42 16.33
C SER A 71 3.61 5.49 15.90
N GLN A 72 3.20 6.54 15.20
CA GLN A 72 1.82 6.64 14.68
C GLN A 72 1.54 5.60 13.60
N ILE A 73 2.48 5.35 12.68
CA ILE A 73 2.36 4.30 11.66
C ILE A 73 2.19 2.93 12.33
N GLY A 74 2.99 2.64 13.36
CA GLY A 74 2.88 1.42 14.14
C GLY A 74 1.53 1.25 14.85
N LYS A 75 0.90 2.34 15.30
CA LYS A 75 -0.46 2.30 15.85
C LYS A 75 -1.50 2.09 14.75
N ALA A 76 -1.38 2.83 13.64
CA ALA A 76 -2.30 2.77 12.52
C ALA A 76 -2.33 1.38 11.86
N VAL A 77 -1.18 0.70 11.72
CA VAL A 77 -1.15 -0.64 11.13
C VAL A 77 -1.82 -1.69 12.03
N ARG A 78 -1.64 -1.60 13.35
CA ARG A 78 -2.31 -2.50 14.31
C ARG A 78 -3.82 -2.29 14.30
N GLU A 79 -4.26 -1.03 14.28
CA GLU A 79 -5.67 -0.70 14.16
C GLU A 79 -6.24 -1.18 12.84
N ARG A 80 -5.49 -1.05 11.74
CA ARG A 80 -5.88 -1.58 10.44
C ARG A 80 -6.04 -3.10 10.46
N CYS A 81 -5.13 -3.84 11.09
CA CYS A 81 -5.29 -5.29 11.30
C CYS A 81 -6.58 -5.61 12.06
N ARG A 82 -6.88 -4.88 13.14
CA ARG A 82 -8.12 -5.06 13.92
C ARG A 82 -9.37 -4.86 13.05
N GLN A 83 -9.40 -3.81 12.23
CA GLN A 83 -10.51 -3.52 11.32
C GLN A 83 -10.70 -4.61 10.25
N LEU A 84 -9.62 -5.28 9.86
CA LEU A 84 -9.62 -6.39 8.91
C LEU A 84 -9.85 -7.76 9.56
N GLY A 85 -10.11 -7.82 10.87
CA GLY A 85 -10.29 -9.10 11.59
C GLY A 85 -9.01 -9.93 11.74
N VAL A 86 -7.84 -9.31 11.60
CA VAL A 86 -6.54 -9.97 11.74
C VAL A 86 -6.13 -9.96 13.22
N SER A 87 -6.17 -11.13 13.86
CA SER A 87 -5.85 -11.33 15.28
C SER A 87 -4.48 -11.99 15.53
N ASN A 88 -3.60 -11.99 14.53
CA ASN A 88 -2.27 -12.59 14.60
C ASN A 88 -1.37 -11.92 15.64
N GLU A 89 -0.37 -12.65 16.12
CA GLU A 89 0.76 -12.03 16.83
C GLU A 89 1.45 -11.02 15.90
N THR A 90 1.76 -9.84 16.42
CA THR A 90 2.40 -8.76 15.65
C THR A 90 3.66 -8.24 16.33
N LYS A 91 4.70 -7.99 15.53
CA LYS A 91 5.91 -7.26 15.92
C LYS A 91 6.07 -6.05 14.99
N PHE A 92 6.44 -4.90 15.55
CA PHE A 92 6.73 -3.69 14.79
C PHE A 92 8.21 -3.36 14.94
N VAL A 93 8.95 -3.27 13.83
CA VAL A 93 10.40 -3.08 13.77
C VAL A 93 10.70 -1.76 13.08
N GLU A 94 11.19 -0.79 13.85
CA GLU A 94 11.64 0.52 13.36
C GLU A 94 13.16 0.53 13.16
N ARG A 95 13.64 1.08 12.05
CA ARG A 95 15.06 1.22 11.74
C ARG A 95 15.36 2.62 11.26
N VAL A 96 16.27 3.34 11.92
CA VAL A 96 16.78 4.62 11.40
C VAL A 96 17.76 4.32 10.27
N THR A 97 17.45 4.76 9.05
CA THR A 97 18.23 4.41 7.85
C THR A 97 18.01 5.39 6.70
N ASN A 98 19.02 5.55 5.85
CA ASN A 98 18.91 6.24 4.55
C ASN A 98 18.65 5.27 3.39
N ASN A 99 18.59 3.96 3.66
CA ASN A 99 18.34 2.93 2.67
C ASN A 99 17.21 1.98 3.13
N PRO A 100 15.95 2.36 2.90
CA PRO A 100 14.80 1.56 3.30
C PRO A 100 14.80 0.15 2.70
N GLY A 101 15.20 0.02 1.42
CA GLY A 101 15.23 -1.27 0.72
C GLY A 101 16.20 -2.25 1.38
N GLN A 102 17.41 -1.79 1.69
CA GLN A 102 18.39 -2.59 2.42
C GLN A 102 17.89 -2.96 3.81
N SER A 103 17.32 -2.00 4.55
CA SER A 103 16.79 -2.27 5.90
C SER A 103 15.70 -3.34 5.89
N ILE A 104 14.83 -3.37 4.88
CA ILE A 104 13.79 -4.40 4.75
C ILE A 104 14.42 -5.78 4.55
N VAL A 105 15.46 -5.90 3.71
CA VAL A 105 16.16 -7.17 3.46
C VAL A 105 16.89 -7.66 4.73
N GLU A 106 17.49 -6.74 5.49
CA GLU A 106 18.13 -7.05 6.77
C GLU A 106 17.12 -7.55 7.79
N VAL A 107 16.01 -6.85 7.99
CA VAL A 107 14.94 -7.28 8.91
C VAL A 107 14.37 -8.63 8.48
N ALA A 108 14.18 -8.87 7.19
CA ALA A 108 13.74 -10.17 6.68
C ALA A 108 14.69 -11.31 7.10
N LYS A 109 16.00 -11.05 7.11
CA LYS A 109 17.04 -12.01 7.51
C LYS A 109 17.06 -12.22 9.01
N GLU A 110 17.11 -11.13 9.77
CA GLU A 110 17.15 -11.13 11.23
C GLU A 110 15.93 -11.83 11.84
N GLU A 111 14.75 -11.58 11.26
CA GLU A 111 13.49 -12.17 11.72
C GLU A 111 13.20 -13.52 11.06
N ASN A 112 14.10 -14.04 10.23
CA ASN A 112 13.96 -15.31 9.50
C ASN A 112 12.57 -15.49 8.85
N VAL A 113 12.15 -14.49 8.08
CA VAL A 113 10.79 -14.43 7.53
C VAL A 113 10.59 -15.44 6.40
N SER A 114 9.35 -15.87 6.19
CA SER A 114 8.98 -16.81 5.14
C SER A 114 8.71 -16.10 3.80
N ILE A 115 8.22 -14.85 3.85
CA ILE A 115 7.90 -14.02 2.69
C ILE A 115 7.95 -12.54 3.08
N ILE A 116 8.27 -11.68 2.11
CA ILE A 116 8.21 -10.23 2.22
C ILE A 116 7.05 -9.71 1.37
N ILE A 117 6.17 -8.90 1.95
CA ILE A 117 5.01 -8.30 1.26
C ILE A 117 5.19 -6.78 1.25
N MET A 118 5.02 -6.17 0.09
CA MET A 118 5.13 -4.73 -0.09
C MET A 118 4.08 -4.22 -1.07
N GLY A 119 3.60 -2.99 -0.86
CA GLY A 119 2.91 -2.26 -1.92
C GLY A 119 3.92 -1.70 -2.92
N ASN A 120 3.52 -1.49 -4.18
CA ASN A 120 4.25 -0.60 -5.08
C ASN A 120 3.57 0.77 -5.17
N ARG A 121 4.37 1.81 -5.41
CA ARG A 121 3.87 3.15 -5.73
C ARG A 121 3.27 3.11 -7.13
N GLY A 122 1.95 3.32 -7.21
CA GLY A 122 1.26 3.45 -8.48
C GLY A 122 1.30 4.91 -8.93
N MET A 123 2.34 5.33 -9.66
CA MET A 123 2.28 6.63 -10.32
C MET A 123 1.27 6.54 -11.46
N GLY A 124 0.18 7.30 -11.35
CA GLY A 124 -1.00 7.17 -12.23
C GLY A 124 -0.71 7.24 -13.73
N THR A 125 -1.52 6.52 -14.51
CA THR A 125 -1.72 6.59 -15.98
C THR A 125 -0.51 6.53 -16.93
N LEU A 126 0.73 6.62 -16.47
CA LEU A 126 1.92 6.41 -17.29
C LEU A 126 2.06 4.91 -17.56
N ARG A 127 2.03 4.56 -18.85
CA ARG A 127 1.94 3.21 -19.44
C ARG A 127 3.09 2.25 -19.14
N ARG A 128 3.91 2.47 -18.11
CA ARG A 128 4.99 1.58 -17.72
C ARG A 128 4.99 1.42 -16.20
N THR A 129 4.80 0.18 -15.75
CA THR A 129 4.93 -0.25 -14.36
C THR A 129 6.35 -0.02 -13.87
N PHE A 130 6.67 1.20 -13.47
CA PHE A 130 7.92 1.46 -12.75
C PHE A 130 7.74 0.95 -11.32
N LEU A 131 8.52 -0.06 -10.97
CA LEU A 131 8.65 -0.50 -9.59
C LEU A 131 9.31 0.64 -8.81
N GLY A 132 8.73 1.03 -7.66
CA GLY A 132 9.34 2.06 -6.83
C GLY A 132 10.75 1.62 -6.37
N SER A 133 11.66 2.57 -6.18
CA SER A 133 13.07 2.29 -5.87
C SER A 133 13.27 1.32 -4.70
N VAL A 134 12.44 1.41 -3.66
CA VAL A 134 12.50 0.50 -2.50
C VAL A 134 12.09 -0.92 -2.89
N SER A 135 10.94 -1.08 -3.55
CA SER A 135 10.47 -2.40 -4.01
C SER A 135 11.42 -3.02 -5.02
N ASP A 136 12.02 -2.21 -5.91
CA ASP A 136 13.02 -2.64 -6.88
C ASP A 136 14.29 -3.15 -6.21
N TYR A 137 14.79 -2.42 -5.21
CA TYR A 137 15.90 -2.88 -4.41
C TYR A 137 15.58 -4.22 -3.73
N VAL A 138 14.42 -4.33 -3.06
CA VAL A 138 14.05 -5.55 -2.34
C VAL A 138 13.90 -6.75 -3.28
N LEU A 139 13.30 -6.58 -4.46
CA LEU A 139 13.18 -7.67 -5.44
C LEU A 139 14.55 -8.25 -5.86
N HIS A 140 15.55 -7.39 -6.05
CA HIS A 140 16.86 -7.81 -6.51
C HIS A 140 17.77 -8.37 -5.40
N HIS A 141 17.50 -8.05 -4.13
CA HIS A 141 18.40 -8.37 -3.02
C HIS A 141 17.79 -9.27 -1.94
N ALA A 142 16.48 -9.54 -1.97
CA ALA A 142 15.84 -10.40 -1.00
C ALA A 142 16.31 -11.86 -1.14
N HIS A 143 16.56 -12.50 0.00
CA HIS A 143 16.86 -13.93 0.11
C HIS A 143 15.60 -14.77 0.37
N ARG A 144 14.43 -14.14 0.32
CA ARG A 144 13.10 -14.75 0.54
C ARG A 144 12.17 -14.33 -0.59
N PRO A 145 11.10 -15.11 -0.86
CA PRO A 145 10.06 -14.69 -1.80
C PRO A 145 9.54 -13.29 -1.46
N VAL A 146 9.29 -12.49 -2.50
CA VAL A 146 8.75 -11.14 -2.38
C VAL A 146 7.43 -11.06 -3.15
N LEU A 147 6.40 -10.57 -2.48
CA LEU A 147 5.09 -10.32 -3.04
C LEU A 147 4.83 -8.82 -3.15
N ILE A 148 4.70 -8.33 -4.39
CA ILE A 148 4.42 -6.93 -4.68
C ILE A 148 2.94 -6.74 -4.99
N ILE A 149 2.27 -5.90 -4.21
CA ILE A 149 0.84 -5.60 -4.36
C ILE A 149 0.68 -4.34 -5.23
N PRO A 150 0.10 -4.47 -6.45
CA PRO A 150 -0.10 -3.35 -7.36
C PRO A 150 -1.15 -2.35 -6.85
N PRO A 151 -1.24 -1.12 -7.42
CA PRO A 151 -2.42 -0.29 -7.22
C PRO A 151 -3.67 -0.98 -7.78
N GLU A 152 -4.83 -0.64 -7.22
CA GLU A 152 -6.09 -1.03 -7.83
C GLU A 152 -6.19 -0.44 -9.24
N LYS A 153 -6.68 -1.25 -10.19
CA LYS A 153 -6.96 -0.73 -11.53
C LYS A 153 -7.99 0.39 -11.38
N PRO A 154 -7.77 1.59 -11.93
CA PRO A 154 -8.82 2.60 -11.94
C PRO A 154 -10.03 1.97 -12.63
N ALA A 155 -11.20 2.05 -11.96
CA ALA A 155 -12.44 1.53 -12.50
C ALA A 155 -12.57 2.01 -13.93
N SER A 156 -12.54 1.09 -14.89
CA SER A 156 -12.72 1.43 -16.30
C SER A 156 -14.01 2.24 -16.39
N ARG A 157 -13.93 3.52 -16.75
CA ARG A 157 -15.13 4.32 -17.05
C ARG A 157 -15.97 3.47 -17.98
N LYS A 158 -17.16 3.05 -17.53
CA LYS A 158 -18.11 2.31 -18.35
C LYS A 158 -18.19 3.05 -19.68
N SER A 159 -17.77 2.41 -20.77
CA SER A 159 -17.78 3.03 -22.07
C SER A 159 -19.21 3.47 -22.36
N SER A 160 -19.36 4.72 -22.75
CA SER A 160 -20.61 5.40 -23.11
C SER A 160 -21.31 4.78 -24.35
N VAL A 161 -20.98 3.54 -24.70
CA VAL A 161 -21.50 2.82 -25.87
C VAL A 161 -22.83 2.13 -25.54
N ASP A 162 -23.10 1.81 -24.27
CA ASP A 162 -24.33 1.08 -23.89
C ASP A 162 -25.59 1.97 -23.81
N ASN A 163 -25.42 3.30 -23.78
CA ASN A 163 -26.56 4.22 -23.67
C ASN A 163 -27.31 4.46 -25.00
N ARG A 164 -26.86 3.85 -26.11
CA ARG A 164 -27.57 3.92 -27.41
C ARG A 164 -28.64 2.85 -27.59
N LYS A 165 -28.58 1.72 -26.86
CA LYS A 165 -29.61 0.69 -26.95
C LYS A 165 -30.91 1.05 -26.23
N SER A 166 -30.85 1.86 -25.17
CA SER A 166 -32.06 2.31 -24.45
C SER A 166 -32.96 3.26 -25.28
N SER A 167 -32.38 4.03 -26.22
CA SER A 167 -33.15 5.01 -27.02
C SER A 167 -33.84 4.44 -28.27
N ALA A 168 -33.42 3.25 -28.74
CA ALA A 168 -34.01 2.61 -29.91
C ALA A 168 -35.32 1.87 -29.58
N ASP A 169 -35.43 1.28 -28.38
CA ASP A 169 -36.64 0.60 -27.94
C ASP A 169 -37.77 1.57 -27.56
N ALA A 170 -37.43 2.78 -27.09
CA ALA A 170 -38.43 3.81 -26.77
C ALA A 170 -39.16 4.39 -27.99
N ARG A 171 -38.57 4.32 -29.20
CA ARG A 171 -39.21 4.82 -30.43
C ARG A 171 -40.13 3.82 -31.12
N LYS A 172 -40.08 2.54 -30.78
CA LYS A 172 -40.96 1.50 -31.36
C LYS A 172 -42.29 1.33 -30.63
N ALA A 173 -42.46 1.91 -29.44
CA ALA A 173 -43.67 1.77 -28.63
C ALA A 173 -44.75 2.85 -28.88
N SER A 174 -44.56 3.76 -29.84
CA SER A 174 -45.43 4.95 -30.02
C SER A 174 -46.32 4.94 -31.28
N THR A 175 -46.30 3.90 -32.13
CA THR A 175 -47.02 3.94 -33.43
C THR A 175 -48.22 3.00 -33.58
N ASP A 176 -48.60 2.22 -32.57
CA ASP A 176 -49.82 1.38 -32.65
C ASP A 176 -50.84 1.76 -31.57
N LYS A 177 -51.66 2.78 -31.86
CA LYS A 177 -53.00 2.90 -31.25
C LYS A 177 -53.96 3.56 -32.22
N LYS A 178 -54.58 2.73 -33.07
CA LYS A 178 -55.73 3.08 -33.90
C LYS A 178 -57.00 2.99 -33.02
N PRO A 179 -57.91 3.98 -33.02
CA PRO A 179 -59.14 3.90 -32.25
C PRO A 179 -60.19 3.06 -32.98
N THR A 180 -60.88 2.17 -32.26
CA THR A 180 -62.04 1.40 -32.73
C THR A 180 -63.26 1.71 -31.85
N GLY A 181 -64.38 2.08 -32.49
CA GLY A 181 -65.76 2.22 -31.96
C GLY A 181 -66.14 3.68 -31.62
N ALA A 182 -67.14 4.38 -32.19
CA ALA A 182 -68.53 4.05 -32.60
C ALA A 182 -69.28 3.30 -31.49
N GLY A 183 -70.32 3.78 -30.83
CA GLY A 183 -71.22 4.92 -30.98
C GLY A 183 -72.61 4.46 -30.50
N VAL A 184 -73.26 5.19 -29.59
CA VAL A 184 -74.73 5.42 -29.42
C VAL A 184 -74.87 6.69 -28.59
#